data_AF-A0A0A6ZFM5-F1
#
_entry.id   AF-A0A0A6ZFM5-F1
#
_cell.length_a   1.000
_cell.length_b   1.000
_cell.length_c   1.000
_cell.angle_alpha   90.00
_cell.angle_beta   90.00
_cell.angle_gamma   90.00
#
_symmetry.space_group_name_H-M   'P 1'
#
loop_
_entity.id
_entity.type
_entity.pdbx_description
1 polymer ?
#
loop_
_entity_poly.entity_id
_entity_poly.type
_entity_poly.pdbx_seq_one_letter_code
_entity_poly.pdbx_strand_id
1 'polypeptide(L)'
;TRFFAFHFLLPFIVAAASMVHLLFLHETGSNNPAGINSDADKVSFHPYFSYKDLLGFAALLIMLTSIALFTPNILGDPDNFTPANPLVTPPHIKPEWYFLFAYAILRSIPNKLGGVLALLFSILVLMLVPILHTSKQRG
;
A
#
# COMPACT_ATOMS: atom_id res chain seq x y z
N THR A 1 15.28 -20.24 -5.49
CA THR A 1 14.10 -20.83 -6.17
C THR A 1 13.18 -19.74 -6.71
N ARG A 2 12.15 -20.07 -7.51
CA ARG A 2 11.33 -19.09 -8.27
C ARG A 2 10.76 -17.90 -7.48
N PHE A 3 10.39 -18.08 -6.21
CA PHE A 3 9.88 -16.97 -5.39
C PHE A 3 10.93 -15.90 -5.12
N PHE A 4 12.18 -16.29 -4.88
CA PHE A 4 13.28 -15.33 -4.77
C PHE A 4 13.48 -14.55 -6.08
N ALA A 5 13.42 -15.24 -7.23
CA ALA A 5 13.55 -14.59 -8.54
C ALA A 5 12.46 -13.55 -8.78
N PHE A 6 11.19 -13.87 -8.50
CA PHE A 6 10.10 -12.90 -8.61
C PHE A 6 10.20 -11.78 -7.57
N HIS A 7 10.55 -12.08 -6.32
CA HIS A 7 10.73 -11.08 -5.27
C HIS A 7 11.83 -10.07 -5.63
N PHE A 8 12.89 -10.52 -6.31
CA PHE A 8 13.95 -9.63 -6.81
C PHE A 8 13.47 -8.78 -8.00
N LEU A 9 12.71 -9.36 -8.93
CA LEU A 9 12.27 -8.69 -10.15
C LEU A 9 11.16 -7.65 -9.92
N LEU A 10 10.15 -7.99 -9.10
CA LEU A 10 8.94 -7.18 -8.93
C LEU A 10 9.20 -5.74 -8.45
N PRO A 11 10.14 -5.45 -7.53
CA PRO A 11 10.47 -4.08 -7.14
C PRO A 11 10.88 -3.18 -8.32
N PHE A 12 11.61 -3.72 -9.32
CA PHE A 12 11.98 -2.94 -10.51
C PHE A 12 10.78 -2.68 -11.42
N ILE A 13 9.87 -3.64 -11.52
CA ILE A 13 8.60 -3.45 -12.24
C ILE A 13 7.76 -2.37 -11.54
N VAL A 14 7.69 -2.39 -10.21
CA VAL A 14 7.00 -1.35 -9.42
C VAL A 14 7.66 0.01 -9.63
N ALA A 15 8.99 0.10 -9.64
CA ALA A 15 9.69 1.36 -9.91
C ALA A 15 9.34 1.91 -11.31
N ALA A 16 9.31 1.06 -12.34
CA ALA A 16 8.89 1.46 -13.69
C ALA A 16 7.42 1.93 -13.73
N ALA A 17 6.52 1.20 -13.07
CA ALA A 17 5.11 1.59 -12.96
C ALA A 17 4.93 2.92 -12.22
N SER A 18 5.73 3.19 -11.18
CA SER A 18 5.73 4.47 -10.46
C SER A 18 6.17 5.64 -11.36
N MET A 19 7.13 5.44 -12.28
CA MET A 19 7.51 6.47 -13.25
C MET A 19 6.37 6.77 -14.24
N VAL A 20 5.68 5.75 -14.73
CA VAL A 20 4.50 5.91 -15.60
C VAL A 20 3.38 6.63 -14.84
N HIS A 21 3.17 6.29 -13.57
CA HIS A 21 2.22 6.97 -12.70
C HIS A 21 2.54 8.47 -12.55
N LEU A 22 3.81 8.83 -12.31
CA LEU A 22 4.25 10.22 -12.20
C LEU A 22 4.14 10.98 -13.53
N LEU A 23 4.37 10.32 -14.67
CA LEU A 23 4.16 10.91 -15.99
C LEU A 23 2.71 11.34 -16.16
N PHE A 24 1.75 10.45 -15.91
CA PHE A 24 0.33 10.81 -16.00
C PHE A 24 -0.09 11.87 -14.98
N LEU A 25 0.51 11.88 -13.79
CA LEU A 25 0.28 12.94 -12.81
C LEU A 25 0.77 14.30 -13.32
N HIS A 26 1.91 14.34 -14.02
CA HIS A 26 2.49 15.58 -14.53
C HIS A 26 1.69 16.20 -15.69
N GLU A 27 0.94 15.40 -16.44
CA GLU A 27 0.03 15.92 -17.48
C GLU A 27 -1.08 16.81 -16.91
N THR A 28 -1.58 16.50 -15.71
CA THR A 28 -2.68 17.27 -15.09
C THR A 28 -2.24 18.12 -13.88
N GLY A 29 -1.10 17.81 -13.29
CA GLY A 29 -0.69 18.33 -11.99
C GLY A 29 -1.45 17.70 -10.80
N SER A 30 -1.02 18.05 -9.59
CA SER A 30 -1.63 17.58 -8.34
C SER A 30 -3.00 18.21 -8.09
N ASN A 31 -3.90 17.44 -7.47
CA ASN A 31 -5.11 18.00 -6.87
C ASN A 31 -4.79 18.74 -5.56
N ASN A 32 -5.75 19.48 -5.02
CA ASN A 32 -5.64 20.20 -3.75
C ASN A 32 -6.87 19.92 -2.84
N PRO A 33 -6.79 20.24 -1.52
CA PRO A 33 -7.86 19.91 -0.58
C PRO A 33 -9.24 20.49 -0.90
N ALA A 34 -9.31 21.60 -1.64
CA ALA A 34 -10.59 22.21 -2.02
C ALA A 34 -11.23 21.53 -3.25
N GLY A 35 -10.50 20.66 -3.96
CA GLY A 35 -11.01 19.95 -5.14
C GLY A 35 -11.31 20.84 -6.35
N ILE A 36 -10.86 22.11 -6.32
CA ILE A 36 -11.01 23.10 -7.41
C ILE A 36 -9.71 23.26 -8.20
N ASN A 37 -9.75 23.85 -9.39
CA ASN A 37 -8.55 24.15 -10.16
C ASN A 37 -7.67 25.17 -9.40
N SER A 38 -6.37 24.87 -9.25
CA SER A 38 -5.39 25.71 -8.53
C SER A 38 -4.41 26.47 -9.43
N ASP A 39 -4.66 26.56 -10.74
CA ASP A 39 -3.78 27.22 -11.71
C ASP A 39 -3.55 28.70 -11.38
N ALA A 40 -4.52 29.36 -10.76
CA ALA A 40 -4.43 30.76 -10.34
C ALA A 40 -3.44 31.01 -9.19
N ASP A 41 -3.08 29.98 -8.42
CA ASP A 41 -2.25 30.09 -7.21
C ASP A 41 -1.23 28.95 -7.13
N LYS A 42 -0.49 28.73 -8.23
CA LYS A 42 0.61 27.77 -8.24
C LYS A 42 1.87 28.37 -7.63
N VAL A 43 2.56 27.55 -6.84
CA VAL A 43 3.91 27.82 -6.35
C VAL A 43 4.90 26.83 -6.97
N SER A 44 6.16 27.25 -7.12
CA SER A 44 7.24 26.37 -7.54
C SER A 44 7.43 25.20 -6.57
N PHE A 45 7.77 24.01 -7.07
CA PHE A 45 8.02 22.84 -6.22
C PHE A 45 9.18 23.09 -5.23
N HIS A 46 10.29 23.64 -5.72
CA HIS A 46 11.38 24.12 -4.90
C HIS A 46 11.23 25.63 -4.65
N PRO A 47 11.39 26.13 -3.41
CA PRO A 47 11.84 25.40 -2.21
C PRO A 47 10.71 24.73 -1.39
N TYR A 48 9.45 25.09 -1.66
CA TYR A 48 8.32 24.83 -0.76
C TYR A 48 8.09 23.35 -0.46
N PHE A 49 7.87 22.53 -1.48
CA PHE A 49 7.61 21.11 -1.32
C PHE A 49 8.89 20.32 -1.07
N SER A 50 10.04 20.75 -1.59
CA SER A 50 11.33 20.10 -1.28
C SER A 50 11.64 20.07 0.22
N TYR A 51 11.47 21.19 0.93
CA TYR A 51 11.69 21.21 2.38
C TYR A 51 10.59 20.49 3.15
N LYS A 52 9.34 20.57 2.69
CA LYS A 52 8.22 19.84 3.30
C LYS A 52 8.45 18.32 3.22
N ASP A 53 8.88 17.83 2.07
CA ASP A 53 9.14 16.42 1.83
C ASP A 53 10.37 15.95 2.62
N LEU A 54 11.41 16.78 2.75
CA LEU A 54 12.57 16.47 3.59
C LEU A 54 12.16 16.29 5.06
N LEU A 55 11.29 17.14 5.58
CA LEU A 55 10.75 17.00 6.94
C LEU A 55 9.95 15.69 7.09
N GLY A 56 9.09 15.38 6.11
CA GLY A 56 8.33 14.13 6.09
C GLY A 56 9.23 12.89 6.04
N PHE A 57 10.29 12.93 5.23
CA PHE A 57 11.28 11.86 5.13
C PHE A 57 12.07 11.68 6.43
N ALA A 58 12.45 12.78 7.09
CA ALA A 58 13.09 12.72 8.41
C ALA A 58 12.19 12.05 9.45
N ALA A 59 10.89 12.41 9.47
CA ALA A 59 9.92 11.77 10.37
C ALA A 59 9.76 10.27 10.08
N LEU A 60 9.70 9.87 8.81
CA LEU A 60 9.67 8.46 8.39
C LEU A 60 10.90 7.70 8.89
N LEU A 61 12.10 8.26 8.69
CA LEU A 61 13.35 7.63 9.14
C LEU A 61 13.43 7.48 10.65
N ILE A 62 12.99 8.49 11.41
CA ILE A 62 12.94 8.42 12.87
C ILE A 62 12.01 7.29 13.32
N MET A 63 10.81 7.18 12.73
CA MET A 63 9.86 6.12 13.06
C MET A 63 10.42 4.74 12.71
N LEU A 64 10.94 4.56 11.49
CA LEU A 64 11.52 3.30 11.02
C LEU A 64 12.68 2.87 11.92
N THR A 65 13.60 3.79 12.22
CA THR A 65 14.77 3.52 13.07
C THR A 65 14.35 3.18 14.50
N SER A 66 13.33 3.87 15.03
CA SER A 66 12.82 3.59 16.37
C SER A 66 12.23 2.18 16.48
N ILE A 67 11.45 1.75 15.47
CA ILE A 67 10.93 0.38 15.41
C ILE A 67 12.09 -0.61 15.31
N ALA A 68 13.02 -0.40 14.37
CA ALA A 68 14.13 -1.31 14.11
C ALA A 68 15.08 -1.47 15.31
N LEU A 69 15.37 -0.39 16.05
CA LEU A 69 16.33 -0.42 17.16
C LEU A 69 15.71 -0.78 18.50
N PHE A 70 14.48 -0.33 18.79
CA PHE A 70 13.88 -0.53 20.11
C PHE A 70 12.88 -1.68 20.15
N THR A 71 12.17 -1.97 19.05
CA THR A 71 11.09 -2.98 19.02
C THR A 71 11.03 -3.76 17.69
N PRO A 72 12.13 -4.36 17.21
CA PRO A 72 12.24 -4.87 15.84
C PRO A 72 11.18 -5.93 15.47
N ASN A 73 10.67 -6.67 16.45
CA ASN A 73 9.74 -7.77 16.25
C ASN A 73 8.27 -7.39 16.51
N ILE A 74 7.95 -6.12 16.83
CA ILE A 74 6.58 -5.72 17.21
C ILE A 74 5.55 -5.92 16.09
N LEU A 75 5.98 -5.85 14.83
CA LEU A 75 5.13 -6.04 13.65
C LEU A 75 5.21 -7.46 13.07
N GLY A 76 6.03 -8.34 13.65
CA GLY A 76 6.26 -9.71 13.19
C GLY A 76 5.38 -10.74 13.92
N ASP A 77 5.48 -11.99 13.48
CA ASP A 77 4.84 -13.12 14.14
C ASP A 77 5.91 -14.06 14.75
N PRO A 78 5.84 -14.40 16.05
CA PRO A 78 6.77 -15.33 16.69
C PRO A 78 6.89 -16.69 15.99
N ASP A 79 5.82 -17.17 15.34
CA ASP A 79 5.83 -18.48 14.68
C ASP A 79 6.84 -18.53 13.52
N ASN A 80 7.17 -17.38 12.90
CA ASN A 80 8.15 -17.28 11.81
C ASN A 80 9.62 -17.47 12.26
N PHE A 81 9.89 -17.55 13.57
CA PHE A 81 11.21 -17.92 14.09
C PHE A 81 11.41 -19.44 14.18
N THR A 82 10.35 -20.22 13.97
CA THR A 82 10.46 -21.67 13.89
C THR A 82 10.61 -22.11 12.43
N PRO A 83 11.54 -23.03 12.10
CA PRO A 83 11.66 -23.54 10.74
C PRO A 83 10.37 -24.19 10.25
N ALA A 84 10.01 -23.94 8.99
CA ALA A 84 8.78 -24.45 8.41
C ALA A 84 8.71 -25.99 8.48
N ASN A 85 7.60 -26.50 9.01
CA ASN A 85 7.28 -27.93 9.04
C ASN A 85 6.02 -28.21 8.19
N PRO A 86 6.12 -28.89 7.04
CA PRO A 86 4.98 -29.12 6.17
C PRO A 86 3.91 -30.04 6.76
N LEU A 87 4.20 -30.76 7.86
CA LEU A 87 3.27 -31.66 8.53
C LEU A 87 2.52 -31.01 9.70
N VAL A 88 2.86 -29.78 10.07
CA VAL A 88 2.30 -29.10 11.24
C VAL A 88 1.85 -27.69 10.86
N THR A 89 0.57 -27.38 11.12
CA THR A 89 0.02 -26.03 10.97
C THR A 89 -0.08 -25.37 12.34
N PRO A 90 0.46 -24.15 12.55
CA PRO A 90 0.25 -23.42 13.79
C PRO A 90 -1.23 -23.14 14.07
N PRO A 91 -1.68 -23.20 15.34
CA PRO A 91 -3.10 -23.12 15.69
C PRO A 91 -3.76 -21.77 15.33
N HIS A 92 -2.99 -20.69 15.29
CA HIS A 92 -3.48 -19.34 15.00
C HIS A 92 -2.85 -18.72 13.74
N ILE A 93 -2.57 -19.56 12.73
CA ILE A 93 -1.98 -19.11 11.46
C ILE A 93 -2.77 -17.93 10.86
N LYS A 94 -2.03 -16.86 10.59
CA LYS A 94 -2.53 -15.59 10.03
C LYS A 94 -1.45 -14.99 9.12
N PRO A 95 -1.83 -14.17 8.14
CA PRO A 95 -0.85 -13.39 7.40
C PRO A 95 -0.35 -12.21 8.22
N GLU A 96 0.64 -11.50 7.69
CA GLU A 96 1.12 -10.25 8.24
C GLU A 96 0.01 -9.19 8.34
N TRP A 97 0.20 -8.24 9.26
CA TRP A 97 -0.85 -7.30 9.69
C TRP A 97 -1.49 -6.52 8.52
N TYR A 98 -0.72 -6.16 7.50
CA TYR A 98 -1.19 -5.39 6.34
C TYR A 98 -2.11 -6.20 5.40
N PHE A 99 -2.22 -7.52 5.57
CA PHE A 99 -3.17 -8.37 4.85
C PHE A 99 -4.40 -8.79 5.68
N LEU A 100 -4.46 -8.43 6.97
CA LEU A 100 -5.53 -8.92 7.86
C LEU A 100 -6.94 -8.49 7.42
N PHE A 101 -7.10 -7.28 6.87
CA PHE A 101 -8.41 -6.83 6.38
C PHE A 101 -8.94 -7.74 5.25
N ALA A 102 -8.07 -8.08 4.30
CA ALA A 102 -8.39 -8.89 3.14
C ALA A 102 -8.60 -10.37 3.56
N TYR A 103 -7.80 -10.84 4.51
CA TYR A 103 -7.97 -12.16 5.12
C TYR A 103 -9.28 -12.31 5.88
N ALA A 104 -9.74 -11.25 6.57
CA ALA A 104 -11.05 -11.23 7.21
C ALA A 104 -12.20 -11.34 6.19
N ILE A 105 -12.11 -10.63 5.06
CA ILE A 105 -13.07 -10.72 3.94
C ILE A 105 -13.09 -12.14 3.35
N LEU A 106 -11.92 -12.75 3.13
CA LEU A 106 -11.83 -14.12 2.64
C LEU A 106 -12.56 -15.12 3.54
N ARG A 107 -12.40 -15.00 4.87
CA ARG A 107 -12.99 -15.92 5.85
C ARG A 107 -14.46 -15.66 6.16
N SER A 108 -15.01 -14.50 5.82
CA SER A 108 -16.41 -14.18 6.09
C SER A 108 -17.39 -14.92 5.17
N ILE A 109 -16.91 -15.45 4.04
CA ILE A 109 -17.72 -16.16 3.05
C ILE A 109 -17.51 -17.67 3.18
N PRO A 110 -18.54 -18.45 3.59
CA PRO A 110 -18.44 -19.90 3.76
C PRO A 110 -18.51 -20.67 2.42
N ASN A 111 -17.83 -20.15 1.40
CA ASN A 111 -17.69 -20.77 0.09
C ASN A 111 -16.27 -20.50 -0.45
N LYS A 112 -15.54 -21.55 -0.84
CA LYS A 112 -14.15 -21.41 -1.28
C LYS A 112 -13.98 -20.47 -2.46
N LEU A 113 -14.79 -20.62 -3.51
CA LEU A 113 -14.72 -19.77 -4.70
C LEU A 113 -15.18 -18.34 -4.37
N GLY A 114 -16.31 -18.20 -3.65
CA GLY A 114 -16.85 -16.92 -3.24
C GLY A 114 -15.88 -16.10 -2.39
N GLY A 115 -15.20 -16.73 -1.42
CA GLY A 115 -14.17 -16.08 -0.61
C GLY A 115 -12.97 -15.60 -1.42
N VAL A 116 -12.47 -16.44 -2.35
CA VAL A 116 -11.34 -16.05 -3.22
C VAL A 116 -11.72 -14.91 -4.17
N LEU A 117 -12.93 -14.94 -4.73
CA LEU A 117 -13.45 -13.85 -5.56
C LEU A 117 -13.60 -12.57 -4.73
N ALA A 118 -14.15 -12.65 -3.52
CA ALA A 118 -14.29 -11.49 -2.65
C ALA A 118 -12.94 -10.88 -2.22
N LEU A 119 -11.93 -11.72 -1.94
CA LEU A 119 -10.56 -11.26 -1.70
C LEU A 119 -10.00 -10.49 -2.91
N LEU A 120 -10.20 -11.01 -4.12
CA LEU A 120 -9.76 -10.31 -5.33
C LEU A 120 -10.50 -8.98 -5.48
N PHE A 121 -11.83 -8.99 -5.34
CA PHE A 121 -12.66 -7.80 -5.47
C PHE A 121 -12.46 -6.77 -4.36
N SER A 122 -11.96 -7.14 -3.17
CA SER A 122 -11.64 -6.16 -2.12
C SER A 122 -10.52 -5.20 -2.53
N ILE A 123 -9.71 -5.57 -3.52
CA ILE A 123 -8.69 -4.69 -4.12
C ILE A 123 -9.23 -4.09 -5.43
N LEU A 124 -9.82 -4.92 -6.31
CA LEU A 124 -10.29 -4.45 -7.62
C LEU A 124 -11.44 -3.43 -7.55
N VAL A 125 -12.18 -3.37 -6.44
CA VAL A 125 -13.23 -2.36 -6.22
C VAL A 125 -12.69 -0.93 -6.33
N LEU A 126 -11.39 -0.70 -6.07
CA LEU A 126 -10.76 0.60 -6.25
C LEU A 126 -10.87 1.12 -7.70
N MET A 127 -10.95 0.24 -8.70
CA MET A 127 -11.14 0.62 -10.10
C MET A 127 -12.55 1.13 -10.40
N LEU A 128 -13.54 0.82 -9.55
CA LEU A 128 -14.91 1.28 -9.71
C LEU A 128 -15.14 2.66 -9.08
N VAL A 129 -14.26 3.10 -8.18
CA VAL A 129 -14.40 4.38 -7.45
C VAL A 129 -14.69 5.57 -8.37
N PRO A 130 -14.00 5.78 -9.52
CA PRO A 130 -14.30 6.90 -10.41
C PRO A 130 -15.69 6.84 -11.04
N ILE A 131 -16.20 5.63 -11.33
CA ILE A 131 -17.50 5.42 -12.00
C ILE A 131 -18.65 5.53 -10.99
N LEU A 132 -18.38 5.24 -9.72
CA LEU A 132 -19.35 5.33 -8.63
C LEU A 132 -19.49 6.76 -8.07
N HIS A 133 -18.68 7.71 -8.51
CA HIS A 133 -18.74 9.09 -8.02
C HIS A 133 -19.97 9.82 -8.57
N THR A 134 -20.85 10.25 -7.67
CA THR A 134 -22.12 10.93 -8.00
C THR A 134 -22.17 12.39 -7.53
N SER A 135 -21.22 12.82 -6.71
CA SER A 135 -21.15 14.20 -6.24
C SER A 135 -20.90 15.15 -7.40
N LYS A 136 -21.45 16.36 -7.31
CA LYS A 136 -21.10 17.46 -8.23
C LYS A 136 -19.78 18.11 -7.85
N GLN A 137 -19.26 17.82 -6.65
CA GLN A 137 -18.02 18.34 -6.11
C GLN A 137 -16.98 17.22 -6.04
N ARG A 138 -15.74 17.55 -6.43
CA ARG A 138 -14.61 16.60 -6.43
C ARG A 138 -14.02 16.37 -5.02
N GLY A 139 -14.15 17.36 -4.14
CA GLY A 139 -13.65 17.33 -2.76
C GLY A 139 -14.47 16.44 -1.84
#